data_AF-A0A453ARN9-F1
#
_entry.id   AF-A0A453ARN9-F1
#
_cell.length_a   1.000
_cell.length_b   1.000
_cell.length_c   1.000
_cell.angle_alpha   90.00
_cell.angle_beta   90.00
_cell.angle_gamma   90.00
#
_symmetry.space_group_name_H-M   'P 1'
#
loop_
_entity.id
_entity.type
_entity.pdbx_description
1 polymer ?
#
loop_
_entity_poly.entity_id
_entity_poly.type
_entity_poly.pdbx_seq_one_letter_code
_entity_poly.pdbx_strand_id
1 'polypeptide(L)'
;RSRSSRHGPELRLGGSFANKARGEQVAAGWPAWLSAVAGEAINGWTPRRADTFEKIDKIGQGTYSNVYKARDSLSGKIVALKKVRFDNLEPESVRFMAREILILRRLDHPNVMKLYGLVTSRMSCSLYLVFDYMVHDLAGLAASPDIKFTLPQVKCYVHQLLSGLEHCHNQGVLHRDIKGSNLLLDDDGVLKIGDFGLASFFDPNHKQPMTSRVVTLWYRPPELLLGATDYGVGVDLWSAGCILAELLAGKPIMPGRTEVSYGTLALFPQMGRPREKLTRCLSVKPHIFCCSLSE
;
A
#
# COMPACT_ATOMS: atom_id res chain seq x y z
N ARG A 1 41.34 6.67 -54.52
CA ARG A 1 40.06 7.40 -54.42
C ARG A 1 39.47 7.12 -53.05
N SER A 2 39.44 8.15 -52.22
CA SER A 2 38.82 8.22 -50.90
C SER A 2 37.29 8.10 -50.98
N ARG A 3 36.67 7.59 -49.92
CA ARG A 3 35.40 8.11 -49.40
C ARG A 3 35.23 7.71 -47.93
N SER A 4 35.33 8.71 -47.08
CA SER A 4 34.89 8.70 -45.68
C SER A 4 33.38 8.81 -45.59
N SER A 5 32.79 8.23 -44.55
CA SER A 5 31.62 8.83 -43.87
C SER A 5 31.72 8.56 -42.37
N ARG A 6 31.84 9.64 -41.61
CA ARG A 6 31.73 9.72 -40.15
C ARG A 6 30.25 9.87 -39.77
N HIS A 7 29.87 9.35 -38.60
CA HIS A 7 28.92 9.90 -37.59
C HIS A 7 28.38 8.72 -36.76
N GLY A 8 28.44 8.66 -35.43
CA GLY A 8 28.99 9.50 -34.35
C GLY A 8 28.91 8.68 -33.05
N PRO A 9 29.65 9.01 -31.98
CA PRO A 9 29.55 8.27 -30.73
C PRO A 9 28.21 8.58 -30.04
N GLU A 10 27.41 7.54 -29.85
CA GLU A 10 26.21 7.57 -29.03
C GLU A 10 26.60 7.95 -27.60
N LEU A 11 26.24 9.18 -27.21
CA LEU A 11 26.50 9.74 -25.88
C LEU A 11 25.78 8.88 -24.82
N ARG A 12 26.54 8.01 -24.16
CA ARG A 12 26.19 7.41 -22.86
C ARG A 12 26.20 8.50 -21.77
N LEU A 13 25.28 9.47 -21.85
CA LEU A 13 25.14 10.54 -20.85
C LEU A 13 24.39 10.08 -19.59
N GLY A 14 23.61 8.98 -19.64
CA GLY A 14 22.84 8.50 -18.49
C GLY A 14 23.68 7.81 -17.39
N GLY A 15 24.82 7.20 -17.74
CA GLY A 15 25.60 6.40 -16.79
C GLY A 15 26.41 7.22 -15.79
N SER A 16 26.93 8.39 -16.21
CA SER A 16 27.80 9.23 -15.37
C SER A 16 27.02 9.92 -14.26
N PHE A 17 25.84 10.48 -14.57
CA PHE A 17 24.99 11.16 -13.60
C PHE A 17 24.37 10.18 -12.60
N ALA A 18 23.87 9.02 -13.05
CA ALA A 18 23.34 7.99 -12.15
C ALA A 18 24.42 7.44 -11.21
N ASN A 19 25.65 7.24 -11.70
CA ASN A 19 26.77 6.80 -10.87
C ASN A 19 27.23 7.87 -9.88
N LYS A 20 27.22 9.15 -10.28
CA LYS A 20 27.55 10.27 -9.39
C LYS A 20 26.51 10.45 -8.29
N ALA A 21 25.22 10.46 -8.63
CA ALA A 21 24.12 10.56 -7.66
C ALA A 21 24.13 9.38 -6.68
N ARG A 22 24.42 8.16 -7.17
CA ARG A 22 24.59 6.98 -6.31
C ARG A 22 25.80 7.11 -5.37
N GLY A 23 26.91 7.68 -5.85
CA GLY A 23 28.08 7.97 -5.02
C GLY A 23 27.78 8.97 -3.91
N GLU A 24 27.03 10.04 -4.21
CA GLU A 24 26.59 11.05 -3.24
C GLU A 24 25.65 10.45 -2.19
N GLN A 25 24.74 9.55 -2.57
CA GLN A 25 23.83 8.88 -1.64
C GLN A 25 24.56 7.93 -0.68
N VAL A 26 25.52 7.16 -1.19
CA VAL A 26 26.35 6.30 -0.35
C VAL A 26 27.21 7.15 0.59
N ALA A 27 27.75 8.28 0.13
CA ALA A 27 28.46 9.24 0.97
C ALA A 27 27.56 9.86 2.05
N ALA A 28 26.27 10.08 1.76
CA ALA A 28 25.26 10.49 2.74
C ALA A 28 24.89 9.39 3.76
N GLY A 29 25.45 8.18 3.62
CA GLY A 29 25.27 7.07 4.55
C GLY A 29 24.19 6.08 4.16
N TRP A 30 23.62 6.17 2.96
CA TRP A 30 22.65 5.19 2.47
C TRP A 30 23.32 3.85 2.14
N PRO A 31 22.68 2.70 2.45
CA PRO A 31 23.17 1.41 2.00
C PRO A 31 23.22 1.33 0.48
N ALA A 32 24.33 0.84 -0.08
CA ALA A 32 24.56 0.80 -1.52
C ALA A 32 23.48 0.01 -2.29
N TRP A 33 22.90 -1.00 -1.65
CA TRP A 33 21.81 -1.79 -2.21
C TRP A 33 20.53 -0.96 -2.36
N LEU A 34 20.23 -0.07 -1.41
CA LEU A 34 19.02 0.76 -1.42
C LEU A 34 19.14 1.88 -2.45
N SER A 35 20.32 2.53 -2.52
CA SER A 35 20.61 3.54 -3.56
C SER A 35 20.55 2.97 -4.97
N ALA A 36 20.82 1.68 -5.16
CA ALA A 36 20.75 1.04 -6.47
C ALA A 36 19.30 0.83 -6.97
N VAL A 37 18.34 0.63 -6.06
CA VAL A 37 16.95 0.23 -6.41
C VAL A 37 15.91 1.31 -6.14
N ALA A 38 16.18 2.21 -5.20
CA ALA A 38 15.27 3.25 -4.74
C ALA A 38 15.96 4.62 -4.68
N GLY A 39 17.02 4.83 -5.49
CA GLY A 39 17.81 6.06 -5.50
C GLY A 39 16.98 7.33 -5.69
N GLU A 40 15.97 7.30 -6.57
CA GLU A 40 15.05 8.43 -6.75
C GLU A 40 14.19 8.69 -5.50
N ALA A 41 13.73 7.63 -4.83
CA ALA A 41 12.84 7.72 -3.68
C ALA A 41 13.52 8.34 -2.45
N ILE A 42 14.81 8.04 -2.29
CA ILE A 42 15.64 8.54 -1.18
C ILE A 42 16.35 9.86 -1.51
N ASN A 43 16.19 10.37 -2.73
CA ASN A 43 16.79 11.64 -3.12
C ASN A 43 16.26 12.79 -2.26
N GLY A 44 17.16 13.66 -1.80
CA GLY A 44 16.85 14.74 -0.87
C GLY A 44 16.62 14.32 0.58
N TRP A 45 16.74 13.02 0.91
CA TRP A 45 16.69 12.53 2.29
C TRP A 45 18.06 12.08 2.78
N THR A 46 18.30 12.24 4.07
CA THR A 46 19.42 11.65 4.79
C THR A 46 18.93 10.49 5.65
N PRO A 47 19.66 9.36 5.69
CA PRO A 47 19.26 8.22 6.51
C PRO A 47 19.29 8.62 7.98
N ARG A 48 18.20 8.33 8.70
CA ARG A 48 18.15 8.53 10.14
C ARG A 48 18.87 7.39 10.85
N ARG A 49 19.56 7.71 11.93
CA ARG A 49 20.26 6.71 12.74
C ARG A 49 19.29 6.01 13.69
N ALA A 50 19.43 4.71 13.83
CA ALA A 50 18.56 3.88 14.69
C ALA A 50 18.64 4.24 16.18
N ASP A 51 19.76 4.81 16.63
CA ASP A 51 19.97 5.29 18.00
C ASP A 51 19.13 6.54 18.34
N THR A 52 18.60 7.26 17.34
CA THR A 52 17.71 8.42 17.55
C THR A 52 16.27 8.02 17.89
N PHE A 53 15.96 6.73 17.92
CA PHE A 53 14.63 6.22 18.24
C PHE A 53 14.67 5.27 19.42
N GLU A 54 13.96 5.64 20.48
CA GLU A 54 13.75 4.79 21.64
C GLU A 54 12.52 3.90 21.39
N LYS A 55 12.74 2.59 21.25
CA LYS A 55 11.64 1.64 21.07
C LYS A 55 10.92 1.41 22.39
N ILE A 56 9.60 1.60 22.38
CA ILE A 56 8.74 1.44 23.55
C ILE A 56 8.13 0.04 23.51
N ASP A 57 7.28 -0.23 22.52
CA ASP A 57 6.51 -1.48 22.43
C ASP A 57 6.50 -2.04 21.01
N LYS A 58 6.28 -3.35 20.89
CA LYS A 58 5.94 -3.98 19.62
C LYS A 58 4.42 -3.97 19.46
N ILE A 59 3.93 -3.24 18.45
CA ILE A 59 2.50 -3.03 18.22
C ILE A 59 1.94 -3.82 17.03
N GLY A 60 2.82 -4.38 16.18
CA GLY A 60 2.38 -5.15 15.02
C GLY A 60 3.37 -6.22 14.59
N GLN A 61 2.85 -7.33 14.08
CA GLN A 61 3.62 -8.40 13.47
C GLN A 61 2.90 -8.88 12.22
N GLY A 62 3.52 -8.65 11.06
CA GLY A 62 3.09 -9.20 9.79
C GLY A 62 4.07 -10.25 9.27
N THR A 63 3.71 -10.89 8.16
CA THR A 63 4.56 -11.86 7.45
C THR A 63 5.90 -11.22 7.03
N TYR A 64 5.84 -9.97 6.55
CA TYR A 64 6.99 -9.27 5.95
C TYR A 64 7.53 -8.11 6.80
N SER A 65 6.94 -7.83 7.96
CA SER A 65 7.37 -6.70 8.80
C SER A 65 7.02 -6.86 10.27
N ASN A 66 7.74 -6.12 11.12
CA ASN A 66 7.35 -5.89 12.51
C ASN A 66 7.17 -4.38 12.71
N VAL A 67 6.14 -3.98 13.45
CA VAL A 67 5.87 -2.58 13.75
C VAL A 67 6.12 -2.33 15.23
N TYR A 68 6.86 -1.28 15.53
CA TYR A 68 7.20 -0.86 16.89
C TYR A 68 6.70 0.56 17.13
N LYS A 69 6.11 0.80 18.30
CA LYS A 69 5.91 2.14 18.83
C LYS A 69 7.25 2.63 19.36
N ALA A 70 7.65 3.83 18.97
CA ALA A 70 8.91 4.42 19.40
C ALA A 70 8.76 5.90 19.67
N ARG A 71 9.65 6.45 20.51
CA ARG A 71 9.82 7.88 20.67
C ARG A 71 10.98 8.33 19.79
N ASP A 72 10.70 9.31 18.94
CA ASP A 72 11.74 10.01 18.20
C ASP A 72 12.43 11.01 19.14
N SER A 73 13.72 10.80 19.41
CA SER A 73 14.49 11.65 20.33
C SER A 73 14.77 13.05 19.77
N LEU A 74 14.69 13.23 18.45
CA LEU A 74 14.93 14.54 17.81
C LEU A 74 13.68 15.42 17.83
N SER A 75 12.50 14.83 17.58
CA SER A 75 11.24 15.57 17.54
C SER A 75 10.42 15.49 18.83
N GLY A 76 10.76 14.55 19.73
CA GLY A 76 10.00 14.24 20.94
C GLY A 76 8.70 13.46 20.69
N LYS A 77 8.29 13.27 19.42
CA LYS A 77 7.01 12.67 19.04
C LYS A 77 7.01 11.14 19.16
N ILE A 78 5.84 10.58 19.40
CA ILE A 78 5.59 9.14 19.30
C ILE A 78 5.34 8.80 17.82
N VAL A 79 6.04 7.77 17.34
CA VAL A 79 6.00 7.33 15.94
C VAL A 79 5.84 5.81 15.85
N ALA A 80 5.42 5.34 14.69
CA ALA A 80 5.45 3.92 14.33
C ALA A 80 6.67 3.61 13.45
N LEU A 81 7.47 2.65 13.87
CA LEU A 81 8.62 2.12 13.13
C LEU A 81 8.28 0.77 12.52
N LYS A 82 8.08 0.72 11.20
CA LYS A 82 7.90 -0.53 10.46
C LYS A 82 9.27 -1.08 10.06
N LYS A 83 9.76 -2.07 10.79
CA LYS A 83 10.94 -2.86 10.43
C LYS A 83 10.60 -3.81 9.29
N VAL A 84 11.17 -3.57 8.11
CA VAL A 84 10.97 -4.45 6.95
C VAL A 84 11.84 -5.69 7.11
N ARG A 85 11.27 -6.87 6.85
CA ARG A 85 12.01 -8.12 6.72
C ARG A 85 12.24 -8.35 5.23
N PHE A 86 13.49 -8.33 4.81
CA PHE A 86 13.88 -8.63 3.44
C PHE A 86 15.24 -9.32 3.44
N ASP A 87 15.48 -10.12 2.42
CA ASP A 87 16.79 -10.69 2.14
C ASP A 87 17.49 -9.76 1.13
N ASN A 88 18.65 -9.22 1.50
CA ASN A 88 19.39 -8.31 0.63
C ASN A 88 20.13 -9.06 -0.50
N LEU A 89 20.22 -10.39 -0.43
CA LEU A 89 20.78 -11.24 -1.47
C LEU A 89 19.74 -11.64 -2.52
N GLU A 90 18.44 -11.56 -2.19
CA GLU A 90 17.34 -11.91 -3.09
C GLU A 90 16.82 -10.67 -3.83
N PRO A 91 17.02 -10.57 -5.16
CA PRO A 91 16.62 -9.39 -5.93
C PRO A 91 15.12 -9.11 -5.88
N GLU A 92 14.28 -10.14 -5.86
CA GLU A 92 12.82 -10.01 -5.70
C GLU A 92 12.47 -9.30 -4.40
N SER A 93 13.02 -9.76 -3.27
CA SER A 93 12.78 -9.21 -1.93
C SER A 93 13.12 -7.72 -1.84
N VAL A 94 14.28 -7.35 -2.42
CA VAL A 94 14.71 -5.95 -2.51
C VAL A 94 13.77 -5.12 -3.38
N ARG A 95 13.28 -5.65 -4.51
CA ARG A 95 12.30 -4.95 -5.37
C ARG A 95 10.96 -4.73 -4.69
N PHE A 96 10.47 -5.71 -3.91
CA PHE A 96 9.24 -5.57 -3.14
C PHE A 96 9.33 -4.42 -2.14
N MET A 97 10.41 -4.38 -1.37
CA MET A 97 10.65 -3.31 -0.40
C MET A 97 10.82 -1.95 -1.08
N ALA A 98 11.60 -1.88 -2.18
CA ALA A 98 11.85 -0.64 -2.90
C ALA A 98 10.56 -0.04 -3.47
N ARG A 99 9.66 -0.90 -3.97
CA ARG A 99 8.35 -0.50 -4.47
C ARG A 99 7.50 0.16 -3.39
N GLU A 100 7.49 -0.39 -2.17
CA GLU A 100 6.75 0.21 -1.05
C GLU A 100 7.24 1.64 -0.76
N ILE A 101 8.56 1.86 -0.71
CA ILE A 101 9.14 3.21 -0.51
C ILE A 101 8.76 4.13 -1.68
N LEU A 102 8.93 3.69 -2.92
CA LEU A 102 8.63 4.49 -4.11
C LEU A 102 7.17 4.92 -4.15
N ILE A 103 6.25 4.01 -3.82
CA ILE A 103 4.82 4.30 -3.72
C ILE A 103 4.56 5.33 -2.63
N LEU A 104 5.01 5.06 -1.40
CA LEU A 104 4.80 5.96 -0.26
C LEU A 104 5.39 7.36 -0.48
N ARG A 105 6.48 7.48 -1.25
CA ARG A 105 7.09 8.78 -1.60
C ARG A 105 6.27 9.58 -2.61
N ARG A 106 5.39 8.95 -3.39
CA ARG A 106 4.48 9.63 -4.34
C ARG A 106 3.14 10.03 -3.73
N LEU A 107 2.79 9.47 -2.57
CA LEU A 107 1.51 9.71 -1.92
C LEU A 107 1.64 10.80 -0.85
N ASP A 108 0.81 11.82 -0.92
CA ASP A 108 0.68 12.87 0.11
C ASP A 108 -0.79 13.28 0.21
N HIS A 109 -1.49 12.73 1.21
CA HIS A 109 -2.92 12.94 1.41
C HIS A 109 -3.28 12.75 2.89
N PRO A 110 -4.22 13.53 3.47
CA PRO A 110 -4.61 13.40 4.88
C PRO A 110 -5.08 11.99 5.25
N ASN A 111 -5.75 11.29 4.34
CA ASN A 111 -6.26 9.92 4.52
C ASN A 111 -5.33 8.80 4.03
N VAL A 112 -4.04 9.10 3.83
CA VAL A 112 -3.02 8.10 3.47
C VAL A 112 -1.83 8.23 4.42
N MET A 113 -1.27 7.10 4.87
CA MET A 113 -0.10 7.10 5.75
C MET A 113 1.10 7.75 5.06
N LYS A 114 1.67 8.79 5.71
CA LYS A 114 2.83 9.51 5.20
C LYS A 114 4.12 8.88 5.70
N LEU A 115 5.05 8.62 4.78
CA LEU A 115 6.41 8.22 5.12
C LEU A 115 7.24 9.45 5.48
N TYR A 116 7.68 9.55 6.73
CA TYR A 116 8.48 10.69 7.21
C TYR A 116 9.98 10.50 7.02
N GLY A 117 10.43 9.26 6.88
CA GLY A 117 11.85 8.98 6.77
C GLY A 117 12.15 7.50 6.78
N LEU A 118 13.43 7.20 6.51
CA LEU A 118 13.97 5.86 6.63
C LEU A 118 15.08 5.85 7.67
N VAL A 119 15.09 4.79 8.46
CA VAL A 119 16.12 4.51 9.45
C VAL A 119 16.93 3.33 8.98
N THR A 120 18.25 3.47 8.95
CA THR A 120 19.15 2.39 8.57
C THR A 120 20.06 2.05 9.75
N SER A 121 20.29 0.75 9.95
CA SER A 121 21.29 0.26 10.90
C SER A 121 22.53 -0.18 10.14
N ARG A 122 23.68 0.46 10.41
CA ARG A 122 24.96 0.08 9.81
C ARG A 122 25.41 -1.33 10.18
N MET A 123 24.98 -1.85 11.33
CA MET A 123 25.43 -3.14 11.85
C MET A 123 24.55 -4.32 11.43
N SER A 124 23.27 -4.09 11.13
CA SER A 124 22.29 -5.19 11.01
C SER A 124 21.51 -5.22 9.69
N CYS A 125 21.94 -4.45 8.68
CA CYS A 125 21.25 -4.24 7.39
C CYS A 125 19.74 -3.97 7.52
N SER A 126 19.29 -3.54 8.70
CA SER A 126 17.88 -3.41 9.01
C SER A 126 17.40 -2.05 8.56
N LEU A 127 16.30 -2.05 7.83
CA LEU A 127 15.60 -0.86 7.37
C LEU A 127 14.31 -0.68 8.15
N TYR A 128 14.07 0.53 8.63
CA TYR A 128 12.80 0.91 9.23
C TYR A 128 12.20 2.09 8.47
N LEU A 129 10.89 2.01 8.22
CA LEU A 129 10.09 3.12 7.72
C LEU A 129 9.47 3.84 8.92
N VAL A 130 9.49 5.17 8.91
CA VAL A 130 8.96 6.03 9.98
C VAL A 130 7.60 6.59 9.57
N PHE A 131 6.59 6.35 10.39
CA PHE A 131 5.21 6.77 10.19
C PHE A 131 4.64 7.47 11.43
N ASP A 132 3.53 8.17 11.26
CA ASP A 132 2.69 8.57 12.40
C ASP A 132 2.25 7.34 13.19
N TYR A 133 2.21 7.48 14.52
CA TYR A 133 1.61 6.46 15.36
C TYR A 133 0.08 6.65 15.34
N MET A 134 -0.61 5.59 14.92
CA MET A 134 -2.06 5.52 14.93
C MET A 134 -2.49 4.62 16.09
N VAL A 135 -3.46 5.07 16.87
CA VAL A 135 -3.84 4.42 18.14
C VAL A 135 -4.70 3.19 17.88
N HIS A 136 -5.53 3.26 16.85
CA HIS A 136 -6.51 2.24 16.54
C HIS A 136 -6.44 1.81 15.07
N ASP A 137 -7.00 0.63 14.81
CA ASP A 137 -7.37 0.20 13.47
C ASP A 137 -8.87 -0.14 13.46
N LEU A 138 -9.48 -0.06 12.28
CA LEU A 138 -10.92 -0.19 12.13
C LEU A 138 -11.40 -1.61 12.46
N ALA A 139 -10.57 -2.64 12.23
CA ALA A 139 -10.91 -4.02 12.58
C ALA A 139 -10.96 -4.22 14.11
N GLY A 140 -9.99 -3.68 14.84
CA GLY A 140 -9.95 -3.73 16.31
C GLY A 140 -11.13 -3.00 16.94
N LEU A 141 -11.51 -1.83 16.41
CA LEU A 141 -12.68 -1.11 16.88
C LEU A 141 -13.99 -1.85 16.55
N ALA A 142 -14.13 -2.39 15.34
CA ALA A 142 -15.32 -3.14 14.93
C ALA A 142 -15.48 -4.47 15.69
N ALA A 143 -14.39 -5.06 16.18
CA ALA A 143 -14.42 -6.27 16.99
C ALA A 143 -14.77 -6.02 18.47
N SER A 144 -14.70 -4.77 18.93
CA SER A 144 -15.01 -4.43 20.31
C SER A 144 -16.52 -4.51 20.57
N PRO A 145 -16.97 -5.29 21.57
CA PRO A 145 -18.41 -5.44 21.86
C PRO A 145 -19.06 -4.13 22.34
N ASP A 146 -18.25 -3.22 22.90
CA ASP A 146 -18.70 -1.95 23.46
C ASP A 146 -18.85 -0.85 22.39
N ILE A 147 -18.34 -1.09 21.18
CA ILE A 147 -18.29 -0.10 20.11
C ILE A 147 -19.31 -0.47 19.03
N LYS A 148 -20.28 0.40 18.82
CA LYS A 148 -21.19 0.34 17.66
C LYS A 148 -21.07 1.64 16.88
N PHE A 149 -20.63 1.54 15.63
CA PHE A 149 -20.56 2.69 14.76
C PHE A 149 -21.96 3.19 14.40
N THR A 150 -22.19 4.48 14.63
CA THR A 150 -23.40 5.15 14.16
C THR A 150 -23.33 5.38 12.65
N LEU A 151 -24.49 5.47 11.99
CA LEU A 151 -24.53 5.72 10.54
C LEU A 151 -23.73 6.96 10.10
N PRO A 152 -23.75 8.10 10.82
CA PRO A 152 -22.89 9.24 10.51
C PRO A 152 -21.39 8.93 10.60
N GLN A 153 -20.96 8.15 11.59
CA GLN A 153 -19.55 7.72 11.71
C GLN A 153 -19.15 6.82 10.54
N VAL A 154 -20.01 5.86 10.17
CA VAL A 154 -19.77 5.00 9.00
C VAL A 154 -19.65 5.83 7.73
N LYS A 155 -20.56 6.79 7.51
CA LYS A 155 -20.50 7.72 6.36
C LYS A 155 -19.19 8.51 6.35
N CYS A 156 -18.74 9.00 7.50
CA CYS A 156 -17.48 9.72 7.66
C CYS A 156 -16.26 8.86 7.29
N TYR A 157 -16.14 7.66 7.86
CA TYR A 157 -14.98 6.79 7.59
C TYR A 157 -14.93 6.31 6.15
N VAL A 158 -16.09 5.99 5.55
CA VAL A 158 -16.15 5.58 4.15
C VAL A 158 -15.80 6.74 3.23
N HIS A 159 -16.25 7.96 3.52
CA HIS A 159 -15.84 9.15 2.78
C HIS A 159 -14.32 9.35 2.83
N GLN A 160 -13.72 9.28 4.02
CA GLN A 160 -12.27 9.40 4.21
C GLN A 160 -11.49 8.29 3.45
N LEU A 161 -11.98 7.04 3.50
CA LEU A 161 -11.40 5.91 2.76
C LEU A 161 -11.44 6.16 1.24
N LEU A 162 -12.59 6.56 0.72
CA LEU A 162 -12.76 6.82 -0.71
C LEU A 162 -11.90 7.99 -1.19
N SER A 163 -11.80 9.05 -0.40
CA SER A 163 -10.92 10.20 -0.67
C SER A 163 -9.44 9.78 -0.71
N GLY A 164 -8.99 8.95 0.24
CA GLY A 164 -7.62 8.40 0.22
C GLY A 164 -7.35 7.48 -0.98
N LEU A 165 -8.33 6.65 -1.38
CA LEU A 165 -8.23 5.77 -2.54
C LEU A 165 -8.20 6.56 -3.85
N GLU A 166 -9.05 7.57 -4.00
CA GLU A 166 -9.04 8.47 -5.15
C GLU A 166 -7.64 9.10 -5.35
N HIS A 167 -7.03 9.59 -4.26
CA HIS A 167 -5.66 10.10 -4.32
C HIS A 167 -4.66 9.04 -4.79
N CYS A 168 -4.72 7.82 -4.24
CA CYS A 168 -3.86 6.73 -4.66
C CYS A 168 -4.03 6.42 -6.16
N HIS A 169 -5.28 6.34 -6.62
CA HIS A 169 -5.62 6.00 -8.00
C HIS A 169 -5.18 7.09 -8.97
N ASN A 170 -5.33 8.36 -8.61
CA ASN A 170 -4.87 9.51 -9.40
C ASN A 170 -3.33 9.56 -9.52
N GLN A 171 -2.61 9.00 -8.55
CA GLN A 171 -1.15 8.84 -8.60
C GLN A 171 -0.71 7.53 -9.28
N GLY A 172 -1.63 6.80 -9.91
CA GLY A 172 -1.33 5.55 -10.60
C GLY A 172 -0.94 4.42 -9.65
N VAL A 173 -1.49 4.38 -8.43
CA VAL A 173 -1.22 3.35 -7.42
C VAL A 173 -2.49 2.56 -7.10
N LEU A 174 -2.43 1.23 -7.18
CA LEU A 174 -3.43 0.32 -6.60
C LEU A 174 -2.96 -0.18 -5.24
N HIS A 175 -3.83 -0.14 -4.24
CA HIS A 175 -3.49 -0.58 -2.88
C HIS A 175 -3.43 -2.11 -2.78
N ARG A 176 -4.45 -2.81 -3.27
CA ARG A 176 -4.56 -4.28 -3.38
C ARG A 176 -4.51 -5.05 -2.05
N ASP A 177 -4.65 -4.39 -0.92
CA ASP A 177 -4.87 -5.03 0.39
C ASP A 177 -5.69 -4.15 1.35
N ILE A 178 -6.80 -3.59 0.86
CA ILE A 178 -7.73 -2.84 1.71
C ILE A 178 -8.48 -3.82 2.62
N LYS A 179 -8.36 -3.60 3.93
CA LYS A 179 -9.00 -4.39 5.01
C LYS A 179 -9.01 -3.56 6.29
N GLY A 180 -9.87 -3.91 7.25
CA GLY A 180 -10.03 -3.13 8.49
C GLY A 180 -8.74 -2.92 9.28
N SER A 181 -7.83 -3.90 9.30
CA SER A 181 -6.54 -3.80 10.00
C SER A 181 -5.54 -2.85 9.33
N ASN A 182 -5.78 -2.46 8.08
CA ASN A 182 -4.94 -1.52 7.32
C ASN A 182 -5.57 -0.11 7.26
N LEU A 183 -6.75 0.07 7.86
CA LEU A 183 -7.42 1.37 7.99
C LEU A 183 -7.20 1.87 9.41
N LEU A 184 -6.23 2.75 9.56
CA LEU A 184 -5.74 3.22 10.86
C LEU A 184 -6.47 4.50 11.26
N LEU A 185 -6.65 4.70 12.56
CA LEU A 185 -7.35 5.84 13.15
C LEU A 185 -6.50 6.49 14.25
N ASP A 186 -6.45 7.81 14.23
CA ASP A 186 -5.92 8.61 15.33
C ASP A 186 -7.05 8.96 16.33
N ASP A 187 -6.66 9.61 17.44
CA ASP A 187 -7.58 9.99 18.51
C ASP A 187 -8.61 11.06 18.06
N ASP A 188 -8.32 11.78 16.97
CA ASP A 188 -9.21 12.78 16.38
C ASP A 188 -10.21 12.17 15.38
N GLY A 189 -10.15 10.86 15.14
CA GLY A 189 -11.03 10.14 14.23
C GLY A 189 -10.67 10.31 12.74
N VAL A 190 -9.43 10.72 12.44
CA VAL A 190 -8.93 10.78 11.06
C VAL A 190 -8.47 9.39 10.63
N LEU A 191 -9.08 8.90 9.55
CA LEU A 191 -8.75 7.61 8.96
C LEU A 191 -7.59 7.76 8.00
N LYS A 192 -6.56 6.90 8.12
CA LYS A 192 -5.44 6.80 7.18
C LYS A 192 -5.30 5.39 6.64
N ILE A 193 -5.19 5.27 5.32
CA ILE A 193 -4.87 4.01 4.65
C ILE A 193 -3.38 3.70 4.89
N GLY A 194 -3.11 2.53 5.46
CA GLY A 194 -1.77 2.03 5.75
C GLY A 194 -1.43 0.70 5.05
N ASP A 195 -0.17 0.29 5.20
CA ASP A 195 0.41 -0.95 4.65
C ASP A 195 0.35 -1.09 3.11
N PHE A 196 1.28 -0.41 2.44
CA PHE A 196 1.45 -0.46 0.99
C PHE A 196 2.38 -1.60 0.52
N GLY A 197 2.65 -2.61 1.35
CA GLY A 197 3.57 -3.70 1.00
C GLY A 197 3.11 -4.54 -0.21
N LEU A 198 1.80 -4.64 -0.42
CA LEU A 198 1.20 -5.30 -1.58
C LEU A 198 0.76 -4.32 -2.69
N ALA A 199 0.95 -3.02 -2.52
CA ALA A 199 0.58 -2.03 -3.52
C ALA A 199 1.43 -2.15 -4.80
N SER A 200 0.90 -1.66 -5.92
CA SER A 200 1.60 -1.60 -7.20
C SER A 200 1.21 -0.38 -8.01
N PHE A 201 2.13 0.05 -8.87
CA PHE A 201 1.82 1.00 -9.92
C PHE A 201 0.90 0.37 -10.95
N PHE A 202 -0.05 1.15 -11.47
CA PHE A 202 -0.88 0.80 -12.61
C PHE A 202 -0.93 1.97 -13.60
N ASP A 203 -1.05 1.65 -14.89
CA ASP A 203 -1.27 2.62 -15.95
C ASP A 203 -2.51 2.17 -16.74
N PRO A 204 -3.61 2.96 -16.73
CA PRO A 204 -4.80 2.66 -17.53
C PRO A 204 -4.52 2.52 -19.04
N ASN A 205 -3.50 3.22 -19.53
CA ASN A 205 -3.13 3.25 -20.95
C ASN A 205 -2.13 2.14 -21.31
N HIS A 206 -1.33 1.68 -20.35
CA HIS A 206 -0.33 0.63 -20.52
C HIS A 206 -0.52 -0.48 -19.50
N LYS A 207 -1.51 -1.33 -19.78
CA LYS A 207 -1.84 -2.48 -18.93
C LYS A 207 -0.67 -3.46 -18.90
N GLN A 208 -0.15 -3.71 -17.70
CA GLN A 208 0.84 -4.75 -17.46
C GLN A 208 0.22 -5.88 -16.65
N PRO A 209 0.54 -7.16 -16.96
CA PRO A 209 0.06 -8.29 -16.18
C PRO A 209 0.52 -8.17 -14.72
N MET A 210 -0.44 -8.24 -13.81
CA MET A 210 -0.22 -8.23 -12.37
C MET A 210 -0.48 -9.59 -11.73
N THR A 211 0.07 -9.81 -10.55
CA THR A 211 -0.18 -11.02 -9.75
C THR A 211 -1.63 -11.07 -9.28
N SER A 212 -2.31 -12.20 -9.51
CA SER A 212 -3.71 -12.41 -9.12
C SER A 212 -3.90 -12.82 -7.66
N ARG A 213 -2.89 -13.42 -7.03
CA ARG A 213 -2.88 -13.81 -5.60
C ARG A 213 -2.53 -12.63 -4.68
N VAL A 214 -3.33 -11.58 -4.75
CA VAL A 214 -3.27 -10.39 -3.89
C VAL A 214 -4.64 -10.13 -3.27
N VAL A 215 -4.74 -9.16 -2.36
CA VAL A 215 -5.93 -8.89 -1.53
C VAL A 215 -6.20 -10.02 -0.52
N THR A 216 -6.43 -9.65 0.74
CA THR A 216 -6.89 -10.57 1.78
C THR A 216 -8.23 -11.20 1.37
N LEU A 217 -8.35 -12.52 1.51
CA LEU A 217 -9.41 -13.32 0.88
C LEU A 217 -10.83 -12.77 1.10
N TRP A 218 -11.14 -12.25 2.29
CA TRP A 218 -12.47 -11.75 2.66
C TRP A 218 -12.89 -10.50 1.91
N TYR A 219 -11.92 -9.77 1.37
CA TYR A 219 -12.08 -8.53 0.64
C TYR A 219 -11.78 -8.72 -0.85
N ARG A 220 -11.48 -9.96 -1.28
CA ARG A 220 -11.03 -10.22 -2.65
C ARG A 220 -12.20 -10.17 -3.64
N PRO A 221 -12.08 -9.45 -4.76
CA PRO A 221 -13.09 -9.40 -5.79
C PRO A 221 -13.14 -10.68 -6.65
N PRO A 222 -14.28 -10.97 -7.30
CA PRO A 222 -14.47 -12.19 -8.10
C PRO A 222 -13.45 -12.37 -9.23
N GLU A 223 -13.05 -11.31 -9.91
CA GLU A 223 -12.09 -11.37 -11.01
C GLU A 223 -10.72 -11.90 -10.55
N LEU A 224 -10.27 -11.54 -9.35
CA LEU A 224 -9.03 -12.07 -8.78
C LEU A 224 -9.17 -13.55 -8.37
N LEU A 225 -10.35 -13.98 -7.90
CA LEU A 225 -10.63 -15.40 -7.65
C LEU A 225 -10.59 -16.23 -8.94
N LEU A 226 -10.99 -15.64 -10.06
CA LEU A 226 -10.94 -16.25 -11.38
C LEU A 226 -9.55 -16.17 -12.04
N GLY A 227 -8.56 -15.60 -11.34
CA GLY A 227 -7.18 -15.53 -11.81
C GLY A 227 -6.89 -14.39 -12.78
N ALA A 228 -7.72 -13.34 -12.82
CA ALA A 228 -7.47 -12.17 -13.66
C ALA A 228 -6.10 -11.54 -13.36
N THR A 229 -5.33 -11.27 -14.40
CA THR A 229 -4.02 -10.61 -14.35
C THR A 229 -4.06 -9.18 -14.87
N ASP A 230 -5.15 -8.79 -15.53
CA ASP A 230 -5.43 -7.41 -15.94
C ASP A 230 -6.63 -6.89 -15.12
N TYR A 231 -6.34 -6.03 -14.15
CA TYR A 231 -7.31 -5.44 -13.27
C TYR A 231 -6.91 -4.00 -12.93
N GLY A 232 -7.89 -3.19 -12.53
CA GLY A 232 -7.71 -1.77 -12.24
C GLY A 232 -8.27 -1.38 -10.88
N VAL A 233 -8.67 -0.12 -10.75
CA VAL A 233 -9.20 0.49 -9.51
C VAL A 233 -10.37 -0.26 -8.88
N GLY A 234 -11.12 -1.05 -9.67
CA GLY A 234 -12.26 -1.84 -9.20
C GLY A 234 -11.92 -2.81 -8.06
N VAL A 235 -10.67 -3.32 -7.98
CA VAL A 235 -10.27 -4.24 -6.92
C VAL A 235 -10.25 -3.58 -5.54
N ASP A 236 -9.82 -2.31 -5.48
CA ASP A 236 -9.79 -1.53 -4.25
C ASP A 236 -11.21 -1.06 -3.87
N LEU A 237 -12.02 -0.69 -4.88
CA LEU A 237 -13.41 -0.28 -4.65
C LEU A 237 -14.29 -1.44 -4.16
N TRP A 238 -14.08 -2.65 -4.66
CA TRP A 238 -14.74 -3.85 -4.12
C TRP A 238 -14.40 -4.05 -2.64
N SER A 239 -13.10 -3.96 -2.31
CA SER A 239 -12.62 -4.10 -0.94
C SER A 239 -13.22 -3.02 -0.03
N ALA A 240 -13.30 -1.77 -0.49
CA ALA A 240 -13.95 -0.68 0.23
C ALA A 240 -15.46 -0.90 0.44
N GLY A 241 -16.15 -1.46 -0.56
CA GLY A 241 -17.55 -1.86 -0.44
C GLY A 241 -17.77 -2.93 0.63
N CYS A 242 -16.86 -3.90 0.73
CA CYS A 242 -16.88 -4.91 1.80
C CYS A 242 -16.70 -4.26 3.18
N ILE A 243 -15.81 -3.26 3.32
CA ILE A 243 -15.62 -2.50 4.56
C ILE A 243 -16.87 -1.73 4.94
N LEU A 244 -17.48 -0.96 4.02
CA LEU A 244 -18.72 -0.24 4.27
C LEU A 244 -19.80 -1.20 4.80
N ALA A 245 -19.96 -2.34 4.14
CA ALA A 245 -21.00 -3.28 4.50
C ALA A 245 -20.68 -3.97 5.86
N GLU A 246 -19.41 -4.30 6.16
CA GLU A 246 -18.97 -4.81 7.46
C GLU A 246 -19.28 -3.82 8.61
N LEU A 247 -19.03 -2.53 8.40
CA LEU A 247 -19.35 -1.48 9.37
C LEU A 247 -20.85 -1.34 9.62
N LEU A 248 -21.68 -1.44 8.57
CA LEU A 248 -23.14 -1.38 8.70
C LEU A 248 -23.72 -2.63 9.38
N ALA A 249 -23.15 -3.80 9.10
CA ALA A 249 -23.60 -5.07 9.68
C ALA A 249 -23.09 -5.30 11.11
N GLY A 250 -22.01 -4.59 11.51
CA GLY A 250 -21.30 -4.81 12.78
C GLY A 250 -20.60 -6.17 12.85
N LYS A 251 -20.44 -6.86 11.71
CA LYS A 251 -19.78 -8.17 11.61
C LYS A 251 -19.23 -8.39 10.20
N PRO A 252 -18.16 -9.20 10.04
CA PRO A 252 -17.65 -9.57 8.73
C PRO A 252 -18.74 -10.24 7.86
N ILE A 253 -18.92 -9.77 6.63
CA ILE A 253 -20.00 -10.25 5.73
C ILE A 253 -19.62 -11.53 5.01
N MET A 254 -18.35 -11.68 4.62
CA MET A 254 -17.87 -12.82 3.84
C MET A 254 -16.58 -13.43 4.43
N PRO A 255 -16.63 -14.01 5.65
CA PRO A 255 -15.47 -14.70 6.20
C PRO A 255 -15.19 -15.98 5.39
N GLY A 256 -14.22 -15.89 4.48
CA GLY A 256 -13.74 -17.02 3.69
C GLY A 256 -12.58 -17.73 4.39
N ARG A 257 -12.67 -19.06 4.59
CA ARG A 257 -11.53 -19.86 5.10
C ARG A 257 -10.61 -20.36 3.97
N THR A 258 -11.14 -20.52 2.77
CA THR A 258 -10.43 -20.99 1.57
C THR A 258 -10.97 -20.28 0.33
N GLU A 259 -10.15 -20.11 -0.73
CA GLU A 259 -10.60 -19.48 -2.00
C GLU A 259 -11.85 -20.14 -2.58
N VAL A 260 -11.91 -21.47 -2.50
CA VAL A 260 -13.07 -22.27 -2.93
C VAL A 260 -14.30 -21.96 -2.07
N SER A 261 -14.18 -21.97 -0.73
CA SER A 261 -15.32 -21.67 0.15
C SER A 261 -15.78 -20.22 0.01
N TYR A 262 -14.86 -19.27 -0.16
CA TYR A 262 -15.20 -17.88 -0.37
C TYR A 262 -15.94 -17.68 -1.70
N GLY A 263 -15.42 -18.21 -2.81
CA GLY A 263 -16.09 -18.10 -4.12
C GLY A 263 -17.43 -18.84 -4.16
N THR A 264 -17.44 -20.13 -3.80
CA THR A 264 -18.62 -20.99 -3.97
C THR A 264 -19.68 -20.87 -2.89
N LEU A 265 -19.31 -20.52 -1.65
CA LEU A 265 -20.23 -20.51 -0.50
C LEU A 265 -20.55 -19.11 0.03
N ALA A 266 -19.69 -18.10 -0.21
CA ALA A 266 -19.95 -16.73 0.26
C ALA A 266 -20.34 -15.78 -0.89
N LEU A 267 -19.55 -15.73 -1.97
CA LEU A 267 -19.66 -14.70 -3.00
C LEU A 267 -20.73 -15.02 -4.06
N PHE A 268 -20.69 -16.20 -4.69
CA PHE A 268 -21.66 -16.58 -5.74
C PHE A 268 -23.11 -16.76 -5.24
N PRO A 269 -23.37 -17.19 -3.99
CA PRO A 269 -24.74 -17.23 -3.48
C PRO A 269 -25.36 -15.84 -3.25
N GLN A 270 -24.57 -14.84 -2.83
CA GLN A 270 -25.04 -13.47 -2.60
C GLN A 270 -25.17 -12.65 -3.90
N MET A 271 -24.27 -12.88 -4.86
CA MET A 271 -24.24 -12.19 -6.16
C MET A 271 -25.08 -12.87 -7.25
N GLY A 272 -25.62 -14.05 -6.97
CA GLY A 272 -26.22 -14.95 -7.97
C GLY A 272 -25.15 -15.81 -8.68
N ARG A 273 -25.45 -17.10 -8.90
CA ARG A 273 -24.51 -18.01 -9.59
C ARG A 273 -24.20 -17.48 -10.99
N PRO A 274 -22.93 -17.52 -11.44
CA PRO A 274 -22.57 -17.06 -12.77
C PRO A 274 -23.14 -18.01 -13.84
N ARG A 275 -24.35 -17.74 -14.34
CA ARG A 275 -24.86 -18.28 -15.60
C ARG A 275 -24.44 -17.35 -16.72
N GLU A 276 -23.31 -17.64 -17.38
CA GLU A 276 -22.82 -17.13 -18.69
C GLU A 276 -22.86 -15.62 -18.99
N LYS A 277 -23.35 -14.76 -18.08
CA LYS A 277 -23.55 -13.31 -18.27
C LYS A 277 -22.57 -12.45 -17.46
N LEU A 278 -21.51 -13.03 -16.88
CA LEU A 278 -20.51 -12.25 -16.14
C LEU A 278 -19.69 -11.33 -17.07
N THR A 279 -19.53 -11.70 -18.34
CA THR A 279 -18.89 -10.86 -19.36
C THR A 279 -19.64 -9.56 -19.64
N ARG A 280 -20.95 -9.47 -19.29
CA ARG A 280 -21.75 -8.25 -19.48
C ARG A 280 -21.83 -7.37 -18.22
N CYS A 281 -21.75 -7.95 -17.02
CA CYS A 281 -21.73 -7.19 -15.76
C CYS A 281 -20.34 -6.58 -15.45
N LEU A 282 -19.27 -7.12 -16.01
CA LEU A 282 -17.93 -6.52 -15.94
C LEU A 282 -17.77 -5.23 -16.78
N SER A 283 -18.84 -4.81 -17.47
CA SER A 283 -18.90 -3.54 -18.23
C SER A 283 -19.56 -2.39 -17.42
N VAL A 284 -19.86 -2.61 -16.15
CA VAL A 284 -20.47 -1.57 -15.31
C VAL A 284 -19.43 -0.48 -15.04
N LYS A 285 -19.60 0.64 -15.75
CA LYS A 285 -18.84 1.88 -15.57
C LYS A 285 -18.85 2.32 -14.10
N PRO A 286 -17.77 2.94 -13.60
CA PRO A 286 -17.58 3.33 -12.20
C PRO A 286 -18.58 4.37 -11.62
N HIS A 287 -19.62 4.77 -12.36
CA HIS A 287 -20.56 5.79 -11.94
C HIS A 287 -21.61 5.35 -10.90
N ILE A 288 -21.70 4.07 -10.54
CA ILE A 288 -22.76 3.59 -9.64
C ILE A 288 -22.48 3.89 -8.15
N PHE A 289 -21.23 4.09 -7.74
CA PHE A 289 -20.91 4.39 -6.33
C PHE A 289 -21.11 5.86 -5.93
N CYS A 290 -21.30 6.78 -6.88
CA CYS A 290 -21.39 8.21 -6.58
C CYS A 290 -22.82 8.72 -6.35
N CYS A 291 -23.86 7.99 -6.77
CA CYS A 291 -25.24 8.52 -6.80
C CYS A 291 -26.13 8.20 -5.58
N SER A 292 -25.63 7.53 -4.53
CA SER A 292 -26.47 7.13 -3.38
C SER A 292 -26.02 7.69 -2.02
N LEU A 293 -25.07 8.63 -2.00
CA LEU A 293 -24.65 9.34 -0.78
C LEU A 293 -25.08 10.81 -0.73
N SER A 294 -25.69 11.30 -1.80
CA SER A 294 -26.33 12.61 -1.90
C SER A 294 -27.85 12.47 -1.80
N GLU A 295 -28.32 12.08 -0.61
CA GLU A 295 -29.66 12.36 -0.06
C GLU A 295 -29.62 12.12 1.46
#